data_AF-A0A4W5LEQ7-F1
#
_entry.id   AF-A0A4W5LEQ7-F1
#
_cell.length_a   1.000
_cell.length_b   1.000
_cell.length_c   1.000
_cell.angle_alpha   90.00
_cell.angle_beta   90.00
_cell.angle_gamma   90.00
#
_symmetry.space_group_name_H-M   'P 1'
#
loop_
_entity.id
_entity.type
_entity.pdbx_description
1 polymer ?
#
loop_
_entity_poly.entity_id
_entity_poly.type
_entity_poly.pdbx_seq_one_letter_code
_entity_poly.pdbx_strand_id
1 'polypeptide(L)'
;MPKDWKAAASSPSSKGGDTLDPNCYRPIFILPCLSKVFESQVNKQITDHFESNRTFSAMQSGFRAGHGCTSATLKVLNDIITAIDKRQNSAAVFIDLAKAFDSVNHHILIGRLNSLGFSNDCLAWFTNYFSDRVQCVKSEGLLSGPLAVSMGVPQGSILGPTLFSVYINDVALAAGDSLIHLYADDTILYTSGLSLDTVLTNLQMSFNDIQLSFRGLQLLLNASKTKCMLFNRSLPTPARPSSITTLDCSDLEYVDNYKYLGVWLDCKLSFQTHIKHLQ
;
A
#
# COMPACT_ATOMS: atom_id res chain seq x y z
N MET A 1 -10.48 19.63 -17.21
CA MET A 1 -9.24 19.13 -17.83
C MET A 1 -9.46 18.93 -19.34
N PRO A 2 -8.58 19.46 -20.21
CA PRO A 2 -8.70 19.29 -21.67
C PRO A 2 -8.70 17.82 -22.10
N LYS A 3 -9.44 17.48 -23.16
CA LYS A 3 -9.53 16.10 -23.67
C LYS A 3 -8.17 15.52 -24.05
N ASP A 4 -7.32 16.32 -24.67
CA ASP A 4 -5.97 15.90 -25.11
C ASP A 4 -5.07 15.48 -23.94
N TRP A 5 -5.37 15.95 -22.72
CA TRP A 5 -4.60 15.60 -21.53
C TRP A 5 -5.06 14.29 -20.89
N LYS A 6 -6.24 13.79 -21.29
CA LYS A 6 -6.87 12.57 -20.74
C LYS A 6 -6.46 11.29 -21.45
N ALA A 7 -5.69 11.40 -22.53
CA ALA A 7 -5.09 10.27 -23.22
C ALA A 7 -3.70 9.96 -22.64
N ALA A 8 -3.41 8.68 -22.39
CA ALA A 8 -2.12 8.23 -21.88
C ALA A 8 -1.61 7.01 -22.66
N ALA A 9 -0.32 7.01 -23.01
CA ALA A 9 0.35 5.83 -23.53
C ALA A 9 1.02 5.09 -22.38
N SER A 10 0.75 3.79 -22.23
CA SER A 10 1.42 2.93 -21.27
C SER A 10 2.54 2.14 -21.95
N SER A 11 3.67 2.02 -21.28
CA SER A 11 4.74 1.10 -21.67
C SER A 11 4.86 0.01 -20.61
N PRO A 12 4.74 -1.28 -20.97
CA PRO A 12 4.92 -2.37 -20.02
C PRO A 12 6.36 -2.41 -19.51
N SER A 13 6.54 -2.36 -18.19
CA SER A 13 7.82 -2.57 -17.53
C SER A 13 7.81 -3.90 -16.80
N SER A 14 8.83 -4.74 -17.01
CA SER A 14 8.94 -6.03 -16.32
C SER A 14 9.22 -5.84 -14.82
N LYS A 15 8.57 -6.65 -13.98
CA LYS A 15 8.85 -6.82 -12.54
C LYS A 15 9.85 -7.94 -12.26
N GLY A 16 10.39 -8.60 -13.30
CA GLY A 16 11.03 -9.91 -13.19
C GLY A 16 10.02 -11.05 -13.14
N GLY A 17 10.50 -12.29 -13.18
CA GLY A 17 9.64 -13.49 -13.27
C GLY A 17 9.41 -13.95 -14.71
N ASP A 18 8.29 -14.62 -14.95
CA ASP A 18 7.94 -15.14 -16.27
C ASP A 18 7.57 -14.00 -17.24
N THR A 19 8.29 -13.89 -18.34
CA THR A 19 8.06 -12.87 -19.38
C THR A 19 6.75 -13.07 -20.13
N LEU A 20 6.13 -14.25 -20.04
CA LEU A 20 4.85 -14.57 -20.67
C LEU A 20 3.64 -14.25 -19.78
N ASP A 21 3.82 -14.03 -18.47
CA ASP A 21 2.73 -13.69 -17.55
C ASP A 21 2.49 -12.16 -17.53
N PRO A 22 1.32 -11.66 -17.98
CA PRO A 22 1.00 -10.24 -17.92
C PRO A 22 1.04 -9.63 -16.51
N ASN A 23 0.86 -10.43 -15.45
CA ASN A 23 0.92 -9.95 -14.07
C ASN A 23 2.35 -9.60 -13.62
N CYS A 24 3.35 -10.12 -14.33
CA CYS A 24 4.77 -9.79 -14.15
C CYS A 24 5.15 -8.45 -14.78
N TYR A 25 4.20 -7.70 -15.38
CA TYR A 25 4.45 -6.35 -15.89
C TYR A 25 3.72 -5.27 -15.06
N ARG A 26 4.27 -4.05 -15.04
CA ARG A 26 3.58 -2.82 -14.59
C ARG A 26 3.44 -1.88 -15.79
N PRO A 27 2.23 -1.37 -16.08
CA PRO A 27 2.09 -0.30 -17.06
C PRO A 27 2.63 1.01 -16.49
N ILE A 28 3.62 1.62 -17.15
CA ILE A 28 4.07 2.98 -16.83
C ILE A 28 3.41 3.95 -17.80
N PHE A 29 2.60 4.87 -17.29
CA PHE A 29 1.88 5.84 -18.12
C PHE A 29 2.73 7.08 -18.39
N ILE A 30 2.89 7.37 -19.68
CA ILE A 30 3.48 8.60 -20.18
C ILE A 30 2.33 9.60 -20.37
N LEU A 31 2.18 10.47 -19.38
CA LEU A 31 1.18 11.54 -19.39
C LEU A 31 1.72 12.79 -20.11
N PRO A 32 0.84 13.58 -20.76
CA PRO A 32 1.22 14.85 -21.37
C PRO A 32 1.91 15.79 -20.38
N CYS A 33 2.99 16.45 -20.82
CA CYS A 33 3.81 17.31 -19.95
C CYS A 33 3.00 18.41 -19.26
N LEU A 34 2.08 19.04 -19.99
CA LEU A 34 1.20 20.08 -19.42
C LEU A 34 0.25 19.53 -18.35
N SER A 35 -0.23 18.29 -18.52
CA SER A 35 -1.00 17.59 -17.47
C SER A 35 -0.17 17.46 -16.20
N LYS A 36 1.09 17.05 -16.31
CA LYS A 36 1.99 16.90 -15.16
C LYS A 36 2.24 18.23 -14.45
N VAL A 37 2.46 19.31 -15.18
CA VAL A 37 2.65 20.64 -14.56
C VAL A 37 1.40 21.05 -13.78
N PHE A 38 0.22 20.84 -14.35
CA PHE A 38 -1.03 21.15 -13.67
C PHE A 38 -1.27 20.24 -12.46
N GLU A 39 -1.09 18.93 -12.62
CA GLU A 39 -1.17 17.94 -11.53
C GLU A 39 -0.23 18.29 -10.38
N SER A 40 0.98 18.78 -10.67
CA SER A 40 1.92 19.22 -9.64
C SER A 40 1.34 20.34 -8.78
N GLN A 41 0.66 21.29 -9.38
CA GLN A 41 0.12 22.43 -8.63
C GLN A 41 -1.15 22.09 -7.86
N VAL A 42 -1.96 21.17 -8.40
CA VAL A 42 -3.08 20.60 -7.66
C VAL A 42 -2.57 19.75 -6.49
N ASN A 43 -1.55 18.93 -6.71
CA ASN A 43 -0.95 18.07 -5.69
C ASN A 43 -0.42 18.89 -4.52
N LYS A 44 0.27 19.99 -4.82
CA LYS A 44 0.75 20.91 -3.80
C LYS A 44 -0.39 21.43 -2.91
N GLN A 45 -1.48 21.91 -3.50
CA GLN A 45 -2.62 22.43 -2.73
C GLN A 45 -3.26 21.34 -1.84
N ILE A 46 -3.35 20.12 -2.35
CA ILE A 46 -3.88 18.97 -1.60
C ILE A 46 -2.99 18.63 -0.41
N THR A 47 -1.68 18.53 -0.65
CA THR A 47 -0.70 18.25 0.41
C THR A 47 -0.71 19.35 1.46
N ASP A 48 -0.69 20.62 1.05
CA ASP A 48 -0.73 21.78 1.96
C ASP A 48 -2.00 21.74 2.84
N HIS A 49 -3.17 21.46 2.25
CA HIS A 49 -4.43 21.32 2.98
C HIS A 49 -4.41 20.17 3.99
N PHE A 50 -3.83 19.03 3.62
CA PHE A 50 -3.75 17.88 4.51
C PHE A 50 -2.74 18.06 5.64
N GLU A 51 -1.62 18.74 5.39
CA GLU A 51 -0.65 19.07 6.42
C GLU A 51 -1.20 20.12 7.40
N SER A 52 -1.92 21.14 6.90
CA SER A 52 -2.53 22.17 7.76
C SER A 52 -3.63 21.61 8.66
N ASN A 53 -4.42 20.65 8.16
CA ASN A 53 -5.58 20.11 8.86
C ASN A 53 -5.29 18.78 9.60
N ARG A 54 -4.07 18.24 9.50
CA ARG A 54 -3.64 16.96 10.11
C ARG A 54 -4.59 15.79 9.81
N THR A 55 -5.11 15.73 8.60
CA THR A 55 -6.10 14.73 8.18
C THR A 55 -5.49 13.35 7.89
N PHE A 56 -4.20 13.28 7.57
CA PHE A 56 -3.53 12.00 7.39
C PHE A 56 -3.28 11.32 8.73
N SER A 57 -3.57 10.02 8.77
CA SER A 57 -3.18 9.18 9.90
C SER A 57 -1.68 9.33 10.18
N ALA A 58 -1.32 9.39 11.45
CA ALA A 58 0.10 9.41 11.87
C ALA A 58 0.86 8.17 11.38
N MET A 59 0.12 7.10 11.06
CA MET A 59 0.65 5.82 10.59
C MET A 59 0.72 5.70 9.06
N GLN A 60 0.29 6.73 8.32
CA GLN A 60 0.45 6.82 6.87
C GLN A 60 1.72 7.61 6.57
N SER A 61 2.75 6.93 6.05
CA SER A 61 4.02 7.56 5.64
C SER A 61 4.20 7.62 4.12
N GLY A 62 3.33 6.96 3.35
CA GLY A 62 3.42 6.93 1.89
C GLY A 62 3.22 8.31 1.25
N PHE A 63 4.19 8.74 0.43
CA PHE A 63 4.14 9.96 -0.38
C PHE A 63 3.91 11.26 0.41
N ARG A 64 4.44 11.33 1.65
CA ARG A 64 4.40 12.53 2.50
C ARG A 64 5.78 13.18 2.60
N ALA A 65 5.82 14.50 2.64
CA ALA A 65 7.06 15.23 2.85
C ALA A 65 7.67 14.87 4.22
N GLY A 66 8.99 14.62 4.26
CA GLY A 66 9.69 14.24 5.49
C GLY A 66 9.51 12.77 5.94
N HIS A 67 8.71 11.99 5.22
CA HIS A 67 8.54 10.55 5.46
C HIS A 67 9.15 9.78 4.27
N GLY A 68 10.03 8.82 4.55
CA GLY A 68 10.61 7.92 3.54
C GLY A 68 10.50 6.46 3.94
N CYS A 69 10.91 5.55 3.05
CA CYS A 69 10.98 4.12 3.34
C CYS A 69 11.77 3.86 4.62
N THR A 70 12.92 4.52 4.79
CA THR A 70 13.78 4.34 5.96
C THR A 70 13.10 4.71 7.27
N SER A 71 12.42 5.87 7.35
CA SER A 71 11.72 6.28 8.58
C SER A 71 10.56 5.35 8.91
N ALA A 72 9.83 4.89 7.89
CA ALA A 72 8.74 3.92 8.01
C ALA A 72 9.24 2.58 8.57
N THR A 73 10.27 2.01 7.94
CA THR A 73 10.89 0.75 8.39
C THR A 73 11.47 0.89 9.79
N LEU A 74 12.16 2.01 10.09
CA LEU A 74 12.74 2.26 11.41
C LEU A 74 11.68 2.34 12.50
N LYS A 75 10.53 2.97 12.26
CA LYS A 75 9.44 3.05 13.25
C LYS A 75 8.95 1.66 13.64
N VAL A 76 8.62 0.85 12.64
CA VAL A 76 8.15 -0.54 12.81
C VAL A 76 9.19 -1.37 13.56
N LEU A 77 10.45 -1.30 13.13
CA LEU A 77 11.54 -2.02 13.77
C LEU A 77 11.76 -1.59 15.21
N ASN A 78 11.74 -0.28 15.49
CA ASN A 78 11.93 0.23 16.83
C ASN A 78 10.84 -0.27 17.79
N ASP A 79 9.58 -0.31 17.34
CA ASP A 79 8.48 -0.82 18.15
C ASP A 79 8.65 -2.32 18.47
N ILE A 80 8.99 -3.12 17.45
CA ILE A 80 9.21 -4.57 17.60
C ILE A 80 10.42 -4.84 18.49
N ILE A 81 11.56 -4.15 18.28
CA ILE A 81 12.76 -4.31 19.10
C ILE A 81 12.46 -3.93 20.55
N THR A 82 11.76 -2.81 20.77
CA THR A 82 11.38 -2.37 22.12
C THR A 82 10.49 -3.41 22.83
N ALA A 83 9.57 -4.06 22.11
CA ALA A 83 8.74 -5.13 22.66
C ALA A 83 9.57 -6.37 23.00
N ILE A 84 10.48 -6.79 22.13
CA ILE A 84 11.38 -7.91 22.36
C ILE A 84 12.29 -7.66 23.57
N ASP A 85 12.82 -6.44 23.72
CA ASP A 85 13.65 -6.07 24.87
C ASP A 85 12.85 -6.11 26.19
N LYS A 86 11.53 -5.89 26.12
CA LYS A 86 10.58 -6.11 27.23
C LYS A 86 10.16 -7.57 27.41
N ARG A 87 10.82 -8.52 26.72
CA ARG A 87 10.50 -9.96 26.72
C ARG A 87 9.07 -10.27 26.26
N GLN A 88 8.52 -9.44 25.38
CA GLN A 88 7.24 -9.71 24.74
C GLN A 88 7.44 -10.50 23.44
N ASN A 89 6.39 -11.22 23.04
CA ASN A 89 6.26 -11.80 21.71
C ASN A 89 5.74 -10.73 20.76
N SER A 90 6.24 -10.73 19.52
CA SER A 90 5.77 -9.82 18.48
C SER A 90 5.47 -10.60 17.21
N ALA A 91 4.37 -10.27 16.56
CA ALA A 91 3.96 -10.87 15.29
C ALA A 91 3.54 -9.77 14.31
N ALA A 92 3.81 -9.97 13.02
CA ALA A 92 3.42 -9.06 11.97
C ALA A 92 2.84 -9.78 10.76
N VAL A 93 1.85 -9.16 10.12
CA VAL A 93 1.36 -9.50 8.79
C VAL A 93 1.81 -8.41 7.82
N PHE A 94 2.60 -8.81 6.82
CA PHE A 94 2.95 -7.99 5.67
C PHE A 94 1.89 -8.20 4.60
N ILE A 95 1.10 -7.17 4.36
CA ILE A 95 -0.08 -7.20 3.50
C ILE A 95 0.30 -6.69 2.10
N ASP A 96 0.05 -7.52 1.08
CA ASP A 96 0.22 -7.17 -0.34
C ASP A 96 -1.16 -7.04 -0.99
N LEU A 97 -1.38 -5.94 -1.71
CA LEU A 97 -2.62 -5.68 -2.44
C LEU A 97 -2.43 -5.94 -3.94
N ALA A 98 -3.36 -6.68 -4.53
CA ALA A 98 -3.33 -6.97 -5.96
C ALA A 98 -3.71 -5.72 -6.78
N LYS A 99 -2.76 -5.22 -7.58
CA LYS A 99 -2.95 -4.11 -8.51
C LYS A 99 -3.58 -2.87 -7.83
N ALA A 100 -3.09 -2.53 -6.64
CA ALA A 100 -3.74 -1.55 -5.75
C ALA A 100 -4.08 -0.21 -6.44
N PHE A 101 -3.11 0.38 -7.13
CA PHE A 101 -3.31 1.63 -7.87
C PHE A 101 -4.30 1.51 -9.03
N ASP A 102 -4.35 0.36 -9.70
CA ASP A 102 -5.25 0.13 -10.84
C ASP A 102 -6.68 -0.21 -10.38
N SER A 103 -6.85 -0.60 -9.12
CA SER A 103 -8.12 -1.01 -8.51
C SER A 103 -8.87 0.14 -7.80
N VAL A 104 -8.33 1.36 -7.80
CA VAL A 104 -8.98 2.51 -7.14
C VAL A 104 -10.32 2.83 -7.80
N ASN A 105 -11.42 2.76 -7.04
CA ASN A 105 -12.72 3.16 -7.53
C ASN A 105 -12.89 4.69 -7.44
N HIS A 106 -13.18 5.34 -8.58
CA HIS A 106 -13.28 6.80 -8.64
C HIS A 106 -14.44 7.35 -7.81
N HIS A 107 -15.59 6.67 -7.73
CA HIS A 107 -16.72 7.11 -6.92
C HIS A 107 -16.40 7.08 -5.42
N ILE A 108 -15.76 6.01 -4.96
CA ILE A 108 -15.33 5.89 -3.56
C ILE A 108 -14.29 6.98 -3.24
N LEU A 109 -13.31 7.19 -4.14
CA LEU A 109 -12.28 8.23 -3.95
C LEU A 109 -12.88 9.64 -3.88
N ILE A 110 -13.81 9.97 -4.77
CA ILE A 110 -14.52 11.27 -4.73
C ILE A 110 -15.34 11.41 -3.45
N GLY A 111 -16.00 10.33 -3.00
CA GLY A 111 -16.68 10.29 -1.70
C GLY A 111 -15.74 10.56 -0.51
N ARG A 112 -14.53 9.98 -0.53
CA ARG A 112 -13.49 10.24 0.48
C ARG A 112 -13.05 11.70 0.48
N LEU A 113 -12.76 12.26 -0.70
CA LEU A 113 -12.42 13.68 -0.83
C LEU A 113 -13.54 14.58 -0.28
N ASN A 114 -14.81 14.24 -0.54
CA ASN A 114 -15.94 14.97 0.02
C ASN A 114 -15.97 14.90 1.56
N SER A 115 -15.76 13.71 2.14
CA SER A 115 -15.72 13.54 3.60
C SER A 115 -14.56 14.30 4.27
N LEU A 116 -13.50 14.62 3.52
CA LEU A 116 -12.36 15.40 3.97
C LEU A 116 -12.58 16.93 3.83
N GLY A 117 -13.77 17.36 3.41
CA GLY A 117 -14.13 18.78 3.35
C GLY A 117 -13.71 19.51 2.07
N PHE A 118 -13.42 18.77 0.98
CA PHE A 118 -13.14 19.38 -0.31
C PHE A 118 -14.39 20.06 -0.89
N SER A 119 -14.22 21.23 -1.52
CA SER A 119 -15.33 21.98 -2.11
C SER A 119 -15.96 21.25 -3.30
N ASN A 120 -17.24 21.52 -3.56
CA ASN A 120 -17.96 20.96 -4.71
C ASN A 120 -17.26 21.21 -6.05
N ASP A 121 -16.64 22.39 -6.23
CA ASP A 121 -15.89 22.71 -7.44
C ASP A 121 -14.64 21.82 -7.59
N CYS A 122 -13.96 21.52 -6.48
CA CYS A 122 -12.82 20.61 -6.48
C CYS A 122 -13.27 19.17 -6.80
N LEU A 123 -14.37 18.72 -6.20
CA LEU A 123 -14.95 17.40 -6.49
C LEU A 123 -15.40 17.29 -7.94
N ALA A 124 -16.00 18.34 -8.51
CA ALA A 124 -16.36 18.41 -9.93
C ALA A 124 -15.13 18.35 -10.84
N TRP A 125 -14.04 19.02 -10.44
CA TRP A 125 -12.76 18.93 -11.14
C TRP A 125 -12.20 17.50 -11.11
N PHE A 126 -12.19 16.82 -9.96
CA PHE A 126 -11.74 15.43 -9.86
C PHE A 126 -12.60 14.47 -10.66
N THR A 127 -13.92 14.66 -10.61
CA THR A 127 -14.86 13.92 -11.46
C THR A 127 -14.46 14.07 -12.92
N ASN A 128 -14.22 15.30 -13.39
CA ASN A 128 -13.76 15.55 -14.75
C ASN A 128 -12.35 15.01 -15.03
N TYR A 129 -11.44 15.00 -14.05
CA TYR A 129 -10.09 14.45 -14.16
C TYR A 129 -10.12 12.95 -14.46
N PHE A 130 -11.08 12.22 -13.87
CA PHE A 130 -11.24 10.79 -14.06
C PHE A 130 -12.13 10.40 -15.26
N SER A 131 -13.11 11.23 -15.63
CA SER A 131 -14.01 10.94 -16.76
C SER A 131 -13.31 10.96 -18.12
N ASP A 132 -13.78 10.12 -19.04
CA ASP A 132 -13.37 10.06 -20.45
C ASP A 132 -11.86 9.86 -20.67
N ARG A 133 -11.19 9.20 -19.72
CA ARG A 133 -9.78 8.84 -19.87
C ARG A 133 -9.65 7.64 -20.79
N VAL A 134 -8.63 7.69 -21.64
CA VAL A 134 -8.28 6.61 -22.55
C VAL A 134 -6.81 6.26 -22.40
N GLN A 135 -6.51 4.98 -22.52
CA GLN A 135 -5.16 4.45 -22.52
C GLN A 135 -4.86 3.67 -23.80
N CYS A 136 -3.61 3.68 -24.24
CA CYS A 136 -3.10 2.79 -25.27
C CYS A 136 -1.80 2.16 -24.80
N VAL A 137 -1.52 0.92 -25.22
CA VAL A 137 -0.27 0.23 -24.91
C VAL A 137 0.71 0.48 -26.04
N LYS A 138 1.92 0.92 -25.69
CA LYS A 138 3.05 1.06 -26.60
C LYS A 138 4.00 -0.13 -26.42
N SER A 139 4.21 -0.90 -27.48
CA SER A 139 5.18 -2.01 -27.52
C SER A 139 5.93 -1.98 -28.84
N GLU A 140 7.27 -2.06 -28.79
CA GLU A 140 8.15 -2.12 -29.98
C GLU A 140 7.88 -1.01 -31.03
N GLY A 141 7.48 0.18 -30.57
CA GLY A 141 7.17 1.31 -31.45
C GLY A 141 5.75 1.34 -32.01
N LEU A 142 4.96 0.29 -31.82
CA LEU A 142 3.54 0.23 -32.18
C LEU A 142 2.65 0.66 -31.01
N LEU A 143 1.48 1.21 -31.35
CA LEU A 143 0.43 1.58 -30.40
C LEU A 143 -0.79 0.69 -30.58
N SER A 144 -1.36 0.21 -29.48
CA SER A 144 -2.66 -0.45 -29.49
C SER A 144 -3.80 0.55 -29.79
N GLY A 145 -4.99 0.02 -30.07
CA GLY A 145 -6.21 0.81 -30.03
C GLY A 145 -6.46 1.45 -28.65
N PRO A 146 -7.20 2.57 -28.60
CA PRO A 146 -7.55 3.22 -27.34
C PRO A 146 -8.54 2.37 -26.53
N LEU A 147 -8.32 2.29 -25.23
CA LEU A 147 -9.20 1.62 -24.27
C LEU A 147 -9.63 2.62 -23.20
N ALA A 148 -10.91 2.64 -22.85
CA ALA A 148 -11.42 3.48 -21.78
C ALA A 148 -10.88 3.04 -20.40
N VAL A 149 -10.57 4.00 -19.55
CA VAL A 149 -10.10 3.77 -18.17
C VAL A 149 -11.23 4.12 -17.21
N SER A 150 -11.82 3.11 -16.57
CA SER A 150 -12.93 3.26 -15.63
C SER A 150 -12.53 3.12 -14.16
N MET A 151 -11.33 2.60 -13.87
CA MET A 151 -10.79 2.45 -12.52
C MET A 151 -9.31 2.77 -12.49
N GLY A 152 -8.82 3.01 -11.28
CA GLY A 152 -7.43 3.20 -10.98
C GLY A 152 -6.95 4.65 -11.08
N VAL A 153 -5.77 4.88 -10.56
CA VAL A 153 -5.01 6.12 -10.75
C VAL A 153 -3.79 5.81 -11.62
N PRO A 154 -3.42 6.67 -12.59
CA PRO A 154 -2.35 6.34 -13.52
C PRO A 154 -0.99 6.23 -12.81
N GLN A 155 -0.31 5.10 -12.95
CA GLN A 155 1.08 4.93 -12.51
C GLN A 155 2.00 5.84 -13.34
N GLY A 156 2.59 6.86 -12.71
CA GLY A 156 3.34 7.93 -13.38
C GLY A 156 2.62 9.29 -13.41
N SER A 157 1.39 9.37 -12.90
CA SER A 157 0.77 10.64 -12.51
C SER A 157 1.40 11.19 -11.23
N ILE A 158 1.41 12.51 -11.10
CA ILE A 158 1.89 13.17 -9.89
C ILE A 158 0.83 13.07 -8.78
N LEU A 159 -0.45 13.13 -9.16
CA LEU A 159 -1.56 13.01 -8.22
C LEU A 159 -1.85 11.58 -7.75
N GLY A 160 -1.59 10.57 -8.58
CA GLY A 160 -1.97 9.18 -8.29
C GLY A 160 -1.48 8.68 -6.93
N PRO A 161 -0.18 8.84 -6.60
CA PRO A 161 0.35 8.53 -5.28
C PRO A 161 -0.41 9.18 -4.11
N THR A 162 -0.63 10.49 -4.17
CA THR A 162 -1.34 11.24 -3.12
C THR A 162 -2.80 10.81 -3.00
N LEU A 163 -3.48 10.63 -4.14
CA LEU A 163 -4.87 10.17 -4.16
C LEU A 163 -5.01 8.74 -3.63
N PHE A 164 -4.03 7.88 -3.87
CA PHE A 164 -4.00 6.56 -3.28
C PHE A 164 -3.82 6.64 -1.76
N SER A 165 -2.91 7.47 -1.25
CA SER A 165 -2.75 7.69 0.20
C SER A 165 -4.04 8.18 0.85
N VAL A 166 -4.81 9.06 0.18
CA VAL A 166 -6.15 9.50 0.61
C VAL A 166 -7.13 8.33 0.62
N TYR A 167 -7.13 7.52 -0.43
CA TYR A 167 -8.04 6.41 -0.61
C TYR A 167 -7.98 5.39 0.54
N ILE A 168 -6.77 5.07 0.99
CA ILE A 168 -6.53 4.07 2.04
C ILE A 168 -6.36 4.66 3.44
N ASN A 169 -6.38 5.98 3.61
CA ASN A 169 -6.02 6.64 4.87
C ASN A 169 -6.76 6.08 6.09
N ASP A 170 -8.07 5.86 5.93
CA ASP A 170 -8.95 5.45 7.03
C ASP A 170 -8.84 3.96 7.36
N VAL A 171 -8.16 3.17 6.53
CA VAL A 171 -7.86 1.75 6.83
C VAL A 171 -7.08 1.64 8.14
N ALA A 172 -6.25 2.65 8.45
CA ALA A 172 -5.48 2.65 9.69
C ALA A 172 -6.37 2.63 10.96
N LEU A 173 -7.61 3.13 10.86
CA LEU A 173 -8.56 3.15 11.99
C LEU A 173 -9.09 1.76 12.35
N ALA A 174 -9.06 0.82 11.40
CA ALA A 174 -9.53 -0.55 11.60
C ALA A 174 -8.49 -1.47 12.26
N ALA A 175 -7.29 -0.96 12.57
CA ALA A 175 -6.24 -1.76 13.19
C ALA A 175 -6.54 -2.15 14.66
N GLY A 176 -7.48 -1.47 15.34
CA GLY A 176 -7.87 -1.77 16.72
C GLY A 176 -6.68 -1.70 17.68
N ASP A 177 -6.45 -2.78 18.44
CA ASP A 177 -5.34 -2.90 19.41
C ASP A 177 -3.98 -3.18 18.77
N SER A 178 -3.96 -3.44 17.46
CA SER A 178 -2.74 -3.67 16.70
C SER A 178 -2.21 -2.36 16.13
N LEU A 179 -0.90 -2.30 15.90
CA LEU A 179 -0.27 -1.20 15.20
C LEU A 179 -0.28 -1.50 13.71
N ILE A 180 -0.59 -0.49 12.91
CA ILE A 180 -0.55 -0.56 11.45
C ILE A 180 0.39 0.50 10.94
N HIS A 181 1.07 0.24 9.84
CA HIS A 181 1.82 1.26 9.12
C HIS A 181 1.57 1.12 7.61
N LEU A 182 1.17 2.22 6.98
CA LEU A 182 0.82 2.31 5.57
C LEU A 182 1.93 3.04 4.82
N TYR A 183 2.40 2.44 3.73
CA TYR A 183 3.33 3.07 2.80
C TYR A 183 2.93 2.72 1.37
N ALA A 184 2.15 3.58 0.72
CA ALA A 184 1.55 3.26 -0.56
C ALA A 184 0.77 1.93 -0.48
N ASP A 185 0.99 1.00 -1.40
CA ASP A 185 0.40 -0.34 -1.43
C ASP A 185 1.00 -1.31 -0.41
N ASP A 186 2.18 -1.00 0.15
CA ASP A 186 2.81 -1.80 1.21
C ASP A 186 2.19 -1.48 2.57
N THR A 187 1.50 -2.46 3.16
CA THR A 187 0.89 -2.34 4.48
C THR A 187 1.50 -3.36 5.44
N ILE A 188 1.83 -2.94 6.66
CA ILE A 188 2.20 -3.86 7.73
C ILE A 188 1.27 -3.67 8.92
N LEU A 189 0.76 -4.78 9.45
CA LEU A 189 -0.02 -4.85 10.68
C LEU A 189 0.78 -5.68 11.69
N TYR A 190 0.97 -5.21 12.91
CA TYR A 190 1.79 -5.89 13.91
C TYR A 190 1.31 -5.64 15.32
N THR A 191 1.55 -6.63 16.18
CA THR A 191 1.05 -6.66 17.56
C THR A 191 2.13 -7.26 18.45
N SER A 192 2.21 -6.78 19.69
CA SER A 192 3.17 -7.28 20.68
C SER A 192 2.50 -7.49 22.04
N GLY A 193 2.96 -8.49 22.79
CA GLY A 193 2.36 -8.85 24.07
C GLY A 193 3.09 -10.01 24.77
N LEU A 194 2.76 -10.23 26.06
CA LEU A 194 3.43 -11.25 26.87
C LEU A 194 3.05 -12.68 26.45
N SER A 195 1.78 -12.91 26.10
CA SER A 195 1.27 -14.20 25.62
C SER A 195 1.24 -14.23 24.10
N LEU A 196 1.87 -15.25 23.51
CA LEU A 196 1.83 -15.44 22.05
C LEU A 196 0.40 -15.67 21.56
N ASP A 197 -0.40 -16.43 22.28
CA ASP A 197 -1.80 -16.70 21.89
C ASP A 197 -2.62 -15.41 21.82
N THR A 198 -2.48 -14.53 22.82
CA THR A 198 -3.14 -13.23 22.83
C THR A 198 -2.66 -12.35 21.67
N VAL A 199 -1.36 -12.36 21.37
CA VAL A 199 -0.80 -11.62 20.23
C VAL A 199 -1.40 -12.11 18.92
N LEU A 200 -1.47 -13.42 18.70
CA LEU A 200 -2.04 -14.01 17.48
C LEU A 200 -3.55 -13.77 17.37
N THR A 201 -4.30 -13.87 18.47
CA THR A 201 -5.74 -13.55 18.49
C THR A 201 -5.99 -12.09 18.15
N ASN A 202 -5.26 -11.16 18.77
CA ASN A 202 -5.40 -9.73 18.49
C ASN A 202 -5.02 -9.41 17.04
N LEU A 203 -3.90 -9.99 16.57
CA LEU A 203 -3.46 -9.81 15.19
C LEU A 203 -4.49 -10.36 14.19
N GLN A 204 -5.10 -11.51 14.45
CA GLN A 204 -6.16 -12.08 13.61
C GLN A 204 -7.41 -11.19 13.58
N MET A 205 -7.87 -10.69 14.73
CA MET A 205 -9.03 -9.80 14.80
C MET A 205 -8.78 -8.52 14.01
N SER A 206 -7.66 -7.85 14.28
CA SER A 206 -7.26 -6.65 13.53
C SER A 206 -7.08 -6.95 12.04
N PHE A 207 -6.52 -8.10 11.67
CA PHE A 207 -6.35 -8.47 10.26
C PHE A 207 -7.68 -8.70 9.56
N ASN A 208 -8.69 -9.23 10.24
CA ASN A 208 -10.04 -9.37 9.70
C ASN A 208 -10.68 -7.99 9.43
N ASP A 209 -10.57 -7.06 10.37
CA ASP A 209 -11.12 -5.71 10.24
C ASP A 209 -10.43 -4.91 9.11
N ILE A 210 -9.12 -5.08 8.97
CA ILE A 210 -8.34 -4.52 7.86
C ILE A 210 -8.77 -5.11 6.51
N GLN A 211 -8.96 -6.44 6.43
CA GLN A 211 -9.45 -7.08 5.20
C GLN A 211 -10.85 -6.59 4.83
N LEU A 212 -11.75 -6.42 5.80
CA LEU A 212 -13.08 -5.83 5.58
C LEU A 212 -12.97 -4.39 5.08
N SER A 213 -12.06 -3.60 5.65
CA SER A 213 -11.79 -2.22 5.22
C SER A 213 -11.29 -2.16 3.78
N PHE A 214 -10.37 -3.04 3.39
CA PHE A 214 -9.92 -3.15 2.00
C PHE A 214 -11.03 -3.59 1.05
N ARG A 215 -11.86 -4.58 1.43
CA ARG A 215 -13.03 -4.99 0.64
C ARG A 215 -14.02 -3.85 0.43
N GLY A 216 -14.26 -3.03 1.46
CA GLY A 216 -15.11 -1.83 1.36
C GLY A 216 -14.55 -0.77 0.40
N LEU A 217 -13.22 -0.72 0.25
CA LEU A 217 -12.52 0.09 -0.75
C LEU A 217 -12.36 -0.63 -2.10
N GLN A 218 -12.95 -1.82 -2.29
CA GLN A 218 -12.77 -2.66 -3.48
C GLN A 218 -11.29 -2.97 -3.80
N LEU A 219 -10.44 -2.99 -2.77
CA LEU A 219 -9.06 -3.42 -2.87
C LEU A 219 -8.97 -4.91 -2.56
N LEU A 220 -8.24 -5.64 -3.41
CA LEU A 220 -8.10 -7.08 -3.30
C LEU A 220 -6.80 -7.44 -2.59
N LEU A 221 -6.92 -8.26 -1.54
CA LEU A 221 -5.78 -8.87 -0.88
C LEU A 221 -5.13 -9.88 -1.81
N ASN A 222 -3.80 -9.84 -1.90
CA ASN A 222 -3.03 -10.90 -2.52
C ASN A 222 -2.59 -11.91 -1.45
N ALA A 223 -3.44 -12.91 -1.19
CA ALA A 223 -3.18 -13.92 -0.16
C ALA A 223 -1.83 -14.64 -0.36
N SER A 224 -1.43 -14.89 -1.62
CA SER A 224 -0.17 -15.58 -1.93
C SER A 224 1.08 -14.76 -1.61
N LYS A 225 0.99 -13.43 -1.59
CA LYS A 225 2.12 -12.52 -1.27
C LYS A 225 2.01 -11.90 0.12
N THR A 226 0.86 -12.02 0.75
CA THR A 226 0.65 -11.63 2.14
C THR A 226 1.31 -12.68 3.04
N LYS A 227 2.19 -12.25 3.94
CA LYS A 227 3.00 -13.16 4.78
C LYS A 227 2.90 -12.79 6.24
N CYS A 228 2.97 -13.80 7.11
CA CYS A 228 3.06 -13.63 8.55
C CYS A 228 4.50 -13.87 9.02
N MET A 229 4.97 -13.11 10.00
CA MET A 229 6.28 -13.32 10.63
C MET A 229 6.14 -13.23 12.14
N LEU A 230 6.73 -14.19 12.84
CA LEU A 230 6.88 -14.14 14.30
C LEU A 230 8.29 -13.68 14.61
N PHE A 231 8.41 -12.63 15.41
CA PHE A 231 9.72 -12.15 15.86
C PHE A 231 10.04 -12.78 17.20
N ASN A 232 11.16 -13.50 17.26
CA ASN A 232 11.69 -14.09 18.49
C ASN A 232 13.22 -14.01 18.52
N ARG A 233 13.80 -13.79 19.71
CA ARG A 233 15.26 -13.85 19.91
C ARG A 233 15.73 -15.12 20.62
N SER A 234 14.84 -15.81 21.34
CA SER A 234 15.27 -16.74 22.40
C SER A 234 14.49 -18.06 22.53
N LEU A 235 13.48 -18.31 21.70
CA LEU A 235 12.64 -19.52 21.83
C LEU A 235 12.73 -20.38 20.55
N PRO A 236 12.82 -21.71 20.67
CA PRO A 236 12.48 -22.59 19.56
C PRO A 236 11.07 -22.21 19.11
N THR A 237 10.87 -21.99 17.81
CA THR A 237 9.57 -21.74 17.22
C THR A 237 8.60 -22.80 17.76
N PRO A 238 7.49 -22.43 18.43
CA PRO A 238 6.53 -23.41 18.91
C PRO A 238 6.09 -24.29 17.72
N ALA A 239 5.85 -25.58 17.97
CA ALA A 239 5.71 -26.62 16.95
C ALA A 239 4.58 -26.41 15.91
N ARG A 240 3.74 -25.38 16.08
CA ARG A 240 2.97 -24.67 15.06
C ARG A 240 2.18 -23.57 15.80
N PRO A 241 2.49 -22.28 15.62
CA PRO A 241 1.59 -21.22 16.10
C PRO A 241 0.22 -21.37 15.43
N SER A 242 -0.83 -20.88 16.08
CA SER A 242 -2.17 -20.75 15.50
C SER A 242 -2.06 -20.06 14.14
N SER A 243 -2.59 -20.68 13.09
CA SER A 243 -2.51 -20.09 11.75
C SER A 243 -3.30 -18.80 11.69
N ILE A 244 -2.70 -17.73 11.16
CA ILE A 244 -3.44 -16.53 10.78
C ILE A 244 -4.09 -16.81 9.44
N THR A 245 -5.39 -16.59 9.34
CA THR A 245 -6.18 -16.87 8.14
C THR A 245 -6.76 -15.61 7.52
N THR A 246 -6.93 -15.65 6.21
CA THR A 246 -7.74 -14.68 5.47
C THR A 246 -9.23 -14.86 5.75
N LEU A 247 -10.05 -13.87 5.41
CA LEU A 247 -11.51 -13.97 5.47
C LEU A 247 -12.08 -15.10 4.61
N ASP A 248 -11.33 -15.56 3.60
CA ASP A 248 -11.69 -16.69 2.73
C ASP A 248 -11.12 -18.02 3.25
N CYS A 249 -10.77 -18.08 4.54
CA CYS A 249 -10.24 -19.26 5.23
C CYS A 249 -8.93 -19.83 4.66
N SER A 250 -8.19 -19.05 3.88
CA SER A 250 -6.84 -19.43 3.44
C SER A 250 -5.80 -19.09 4.51
N ASP A 251 -4.95 -20.06 4.84
CA ASP A 251 -3.82 -19.88 5.76
C ASP A 251 -2.75 -18.95 5.18
N LEU A 252 -2.25 -18.02 5.99
CA LEU A 252 -1.08 -17.23 5.64
C LEU A 252 0.21 -18.04 5.84
N GLU A 253 1.12 -17.91 4.89
CA GLU A 253 2.46 -18.48 5.02
C GLU A 253 3.26 -17.72 6.09
N TYR A 254 3.81 -18.47 7.05
CA TYR A 254 4.77 -17.97 8.01
C TYR A 254 6.17 -17.99 7.41
N VAL A 255 6.85 -16.85 7.46
CA VAL A 255 8.20 -16.67 6.90
C VAL A 255 9.18 -16.20 7.97
N ASP A 256 10.41 -16.69 7.87
CA ASP A 256 11.53 -16.23 8.70
C ASP A 256 12.25 -15.02 8.10
N ASN A 257 12.05 -14.75 6.81
CA ASN A 257 12.68 -13.65 6.09
C ASN A 257 11.65 -12.97 5.16
N TYR A 258 11.63 -11.65 5.14
CA TYR A 258 10.74 -10.88 4.26
C TYR A 258 11.39 -9.56 3.84
N LYS A 259 11.20 -9.16 2.58
CA LYS A 259 11.70 -7.89 2.05
C LYS A 259 10.63 -6.80 2.19
N TYR A 260 10.78 -5.93 3.19
CA TYR A 260 9.85 -4.83 3.47
C TYR A 260 10.50 -3.49 3.12
N LEU A 261 9.86 -2.70 2.25
CA LEU A 261 10.32 -1.37 1.81
C LEU A 261 11.81 -1.33 1.37
N GLY A 262 12.28 -2.41 0.74
CA GLY A 262 13.65 -2.54 0.24
C GLY A 262 14.64 -3.17 1.24
N VAL A 263 14.26 -3.35 2.50
CA VAL A 263 15.10 -3.95 3.54
C VAL A 263 14.70 -5.39 3.79
N TRP A 264 15.68 -6.29 3.90
CA TRP A 264 15.42 -7.68 4.29
C TRP A 264 15.36 -7.77 5.81
N LEU A 265 14.20 -8.18 6.31
CA LEU A 265 13.95 -8.42 7.72
C LEU A 265 13.99 -9.92 7.98
N ASP A 266 14.66 -10.33 9.05
CA ASP A 266 14.61 -11.70 9.56
C ASP A 266 13.90 -11.75 10.93
N CYS A 267 13.33 -12.91 11.26
CA CYS A 267 12.58 -13.13 12.50
C CYS A 267 13.40 -12.86 13.78
N LYS A 268 14.73 -12.89 13.70
CA LYS A 268 15.65 -12.58 14.81
C LYS A 268 16.14 -11.13 14.81
N LEU A 269 15.78 -10.35 13.78
CA LEU A 269 16.25 -8.99 13.52
C LEU A 269 17.78 -8.89 13.54
N SER A 270 18.46 -9.90 12.99
CA SER A 270 19.92 -9.97 12.87
C SER A 270 20.48 -9.19 11.66
N PHE A 271 19.63 -8.89 10.67
CA PHE A 271 19.97 -8.24 9.40
C PHE A 271 21.01 -8.97 8.55
N GLN A 272 21.36 -10.21 8.89
CA GLN A 272 22.36 -10.99 8.15
C GLN A 272 21.94 -11.21 6.69
N THR A 273 20.66 -11.51 6.45
CA THR A 273 20.10 -11.68 5.11
C THR A 273 20.22 -10.40 4.30
N HIS A 274 20.00 -9.23 4.91
CA HIS A 274 20.16 -7.95 4.23
C HIS A 274 21.61 -7.69 3.82
N ILE A 275 22.56 -7.92 4.74
CA ILE A 275 23.99 -7.73 4.48
C ILE A 275 24.44 -8.64 3.32
N LYS A 276 24.01 -9.90 3.29
CA LYS A 276 24.33 -10.84 2.21
C LYS A 276 23.82 -10.41 0.83
N HIS A 277 22.72 -9.68 0.77
CA HIS A 277 22.14 -9.18 -0.49
C HIS A 277 22.76 -7.86 -0.97
N LEU A 278 23.59 -7.20 -0.16
CA LEU A 278 24.33 -5.99 -0.52
C LEU A 278 25.77 -6.29 -1.00
N GLN A 279 26.28 -7.49 -0.72
CA GLN A 279 27.58 -8.00 -1.16
C GLN A 279 27.44 -8.71 -2.52
#